data_AF-A0A091TDC6-F1
#
_entry.id   AF-A0A091TDC6-F1
#
_cell.length_a   1.000
_cell.length_b   1.000
_cell.length_c   1.000
_cell.angle_alpha   90.00
_cell.angle_beta   90.00
_cell.angle_gamma   90.00
#
_symmetry.space_group_name_H-M   'P 1'
#
loop_
_entity.id
_entity.type
_entity.pdbx_description
1 polymer ?
#
loop_
_entity_poly.entity_id
_entity_poly.type
_entity_poly.pdbx_seq_one_letter_code
_entity_poly.pdbx_strand_id
1 'polypeptide(L)'
;WSSSRTVPQGVIPFKSGVIFTQRARVEAPVSTIIPAGSSTDLLLVLSLCSHRINNAFLFAVKSKKKKLQLGVQFVPGKIIVYVGHKRSVYFDYNVHDGQWHNMAIDIRGQTVTLFTSCGKRRVHADLHFKKDEALDPHGSFLFGKMNQHSVQFEGAICQFDIYPSAKAAHHYCKYLKKQCRQADTYRPNLPPLIPLLPRDPGAFPSTPQHMEPSLQGLRNLTTAAPSL
;
A
#
# COMPACT_ATOMS: atom_id res chain seq x y z
N TRP A 1 25.24 27.29 3.97
CA TRP A 1 25.16 26.00 4.67
C TRP A 1 24.33 25.00 3.87
N SER A 2 24.98 24.11 3.12
CA SER A 2 24.31 22.97 2.46
C SER A 2 24.10 21.86 3.50
N SER A 3 22.92 21.80 4.09
CA SER A 3 22.52 20.62 4.87
C SER A 3 22.47 19.42 3.94
N SER A 4 23.51 18.60 3.96
CA SER A 4 23.48 17.25 3.40
C SER A 4 22.42 16.49 4.19
N ARG A 5 21.18 16.45 3.67
CA ARG A 5 20.13 15.63 4.27
C ARG A 5 20.51 14.17 4.03
N THR A 6 21.07 13.56 5.07
CA THR A 6 21.32 12.12 5.07
C THR A 6 19.99 11.39 4.95
N VAL A 7 19.94 10.43 4.03
CA VAL A 7 18.77 9.57 3.87
C VAL A 7 18.59 8.77 5.18
N PRO A 8 17.38 8.71 5.75
CA PRO A 8 17.14 7.97 6.98
C PRO A 8 17.52 6.49 6.84
N GLN A 9 17.96 5.89 7.95
CA GLN A 9 18.30 4.47 7.98
C GLN A 9 17.16 3.61 7.44
N GLY A 10 17.49 2.65 6.58
CA GLY A 10 16.53 1.70 6.02
C GLY A 10 15.60 2.27 4.94
N VAL A 11 15.83 3.51 4.50
CA VAL A 11 15.20 4.13 3.34
C VAL A 11 16.18 4.10 2.17
N ILE A 12 15.78 3.55 1.04
CA ILE A 12 16.62 3.45 -0.17
C ILE A 12 15.98 4.31 -1.26
N PRO A 13 16.61 5.42 -1.68
CA PRO A 13 16.07 6.26 -2.74
C PRO A 13 16.22 5.57 -4.10
N PHE A 14 15.26 5.79 -4.99
CA PHE A 14 15.34 5.41 -6.41
C PHE A 14 14.78 6.54 -7.28
N LYS A 15 14.85 6.39 -8.61
CA LYS A 15 14.55 7.45 -9.58
C LYS A 15 13.26 8.24 -9.32
N SER A 16 12.19 7.59 -8.89
CA SER A 16 10.88 8.21 -8.70
C SER A 16 10.34 8.16 -7.27
N GLY A 17 11.09 7.60 -6.31
CA GLY A 17 10.58 7.43 -4.95
C GLY A 17 11.60 6.85 -3.96
N VAL A 18 11.09 6.18 -2.94
CA VAL A 18 11.89 5.52 -1.90
C VAL A 18 11.38 4.11 -1.61
N ILE A 19 12.28 3.20 -1.24
CA ILE A 19 11.95 1.87 -0.72
C ILE A 19 12.12 1.88 0.78
N PHE A 20 11.10 1.40 1.49
CA PHE A 20 11.16 1.15 2.92
C PHE A 20 11.55 -0.31 3.15
N THR A 21 12.63 -0.50 3.90
CA THR A 21 13.06 -1.81 4.40
C THR A 21 12.55 -2.02 5.82
N GLN A 22 12.67 -3.23 6.35
CA GLN A 22 12.40 -3.52 7.77
C GLN A 22 13.11 -2.58 8.76
N ARG A 23 14.25 -2.00 8.37
CA ARG A 23 15.04 -1.09 9.22
C ARG A 23 14.64 0.39 9.07
N ALA A 24 13.65 0.71 8.25
CA ALA A 24 13.22 2.08 8.00
C ALA A 24 12.83 2.79 9.31
N ARG A 25 13.37 4.00 9.50
CA ARG A 25 13.07 4.85 10.66
C ARG A 25 12.82 6.27 10.17
N VAL A 26 11.55 6.61 9.99
CA VAL A 26 11.13 7.94 9.53
C VAL A 26 10.13 8.48 10.53
N GLU A 27 10.54 9.48 11.30
CA GLU A 27 9.71 10.19 12.27
C GLU A 27 9.99 11.69 12.16
N ALA A 28 8.96 12.51 12.30
CA ALA A 28 9.06 13.96 12.31
C ALA A 28 8.00 14.58 13.23
N PRO A 29 8.20 15.81 13.75
CA PRO A 29 7.15 16.52 14.48
C PRO A 29 5.95 16.80 13.59
N VAL A 30 4.72 16.64 14.10
CA VAL A 30 3.49 16.87 13.31
C VAL A 30 3.47 18.26 12.69
N SER A 31 3.88 19.29 13.44
CA SER A 31 3.95 20.68 13.00
C SER A 31 4.83 20.93 11.76
N THR A 32 5.74 20.01 11.44
CA THR A 32 6.61 20.11 10.23
C THR A 32 5.94 19.58 8.98
N ILE A 33 4.85 18.82 9.12
CA ILE A 33 4.14 18.15 8.02
C ILE A 33 2.73 18.73 7.86
N ILE A 34 2.04 18.97 8.98
CA ILE A 34 0.66 19.44 9.01
C ILE A 34 0.61 20.73 9.86
N PRO A 35 0.16 21.86 9.30
CA PRO A 35 0.05 23.12 10.04
C PRO A 35 -0.79 22.98 11.31
N ALA A 36 -0.36 23.63 12.39
CA ALA A 36 -1.08 23.62 13.67
C ALA A 36 -2.52 24.14 13.52
N GLY A 37 -3.46 23.50 14.22
CA GLY A 37 -4.88 23.86 14.16
C GLY A 37 -5.60 23.35 12.89
N SER A 38 -4.92 22.60 12.02
CA SER A 38 -5.58 21.94 10.90
C SER A 38 -6.56 20.87 11.42
N SER A 39 -7.76 20.86 10.81
CA SER A 39 -8.74 19.79 10.97
C SER A 39 -8.14 18.44 10.53
N THR A 40 -8.77 17.33 10.95
CA THR A 40 -8.55 16.02 10.34
C THR A 40 -9.09 15.95 8.91
N ASP A 41 -9.71 17.02 8.41
CA ASP A 41 -10.12 17.15 7.02
C ASP A 41 -8.91 17.26 6.11
N LEU A 42 -8.58 16.15 5.45
CA LEU A 42 -7.40 16.03 4.63
C LEU A 42 -7.61 15.00 3.54
N LEU A 43 -6.90 15.22 2.43
CA LEU A 43 -6.80 14.29 1.33
C LEU A 43 -5.39 13.71 1.28
N LEU A 44 -5.31 12.39 1.38
CA LEU A 44 -4.07 11.65 1.13
C LEU A 44 -4.04 11.23 -0.35
N VAL A 45 -2.94 11.52 -1.04
CA VAL A 45 -2.68 11.00 -2.39
C VAL A 45 -1.48 10.07 -2.34
N LEU A 46 -1.71 8.81 -2.73
CA LEU A 46 -0.79 7.69 -2.53
C LEU A 46 -0.44 7.01 -3.86
N SER A 47 0.84 6.70 -4.02
CA SER A 47 1.35 5.82 -5.08
C SER A 47 2.44 4.91 -4.48
N LEU A 48 2.13 3.62 -4.34
CA LEU A 48 2.99 2.66 -3.63
C LEU A 48 2.83 1.24 -4.14
N CYS A 49 3.82 0.40 -3.87
CA CYS A 49 3.82 -1.04 -4.11
C CYS A 49 4.24 -1.74 -2.82
N SER A 50 3.41 -2.64 -2.30
CA SER A 50 3.78 -3.42 -1.12
C SER A 50 4.63 -4.63 -1.52
N HIS A 51 5.77 -4.83 -0.85
CA HIS A 51 6.67 -5.95 -1.13
C HIS A 51 6.50 -7.11 -0.12
N ARG A 52 5.81 -6.88 1.00
CA ARG A 52 5.58 -7.87 2.05
C ARG A 52 4.12 -7.84 2.49
N ILE A 53 3.54 -9.02 2.65
CA ILE A 53 2.22 -9.21 3.26
C ILE A 53 2.41 -9.11 4.79
N ASN A 54 1.88 -8.05 5.41
CA ASN A 54 1.98 -7.84 6.84
C ASN A 54 0.86 -6.91 7.34
N ASN A 55 0.89 -6.55 8.63
CA ASN A 55 -0.10 -5.67 9.26
C ASN A 55 0.50 -4.30 9.62
N ALA A 56 1.22 -3.67 8.68
CA ALA A 56 1.95 -2.44 8.93
C ALA A 56 1.11 -1.18 8.77
N PHE A 57 1.40 -0.17 9.59
CA PHE A 57 0.94 1.19 9.33
C PHE A 57 1.73 1.77 8.16
N LEU A 58 1.05 2.29 7.14
CA LEU A 58 1.69 3.14 6.15
C LEU A 58 2.19 4.41 6.84
N PHE A 59 1.38 5.03 7.70
CA PHE A 59 1.81 6.13 8.55
C PHE A 59 0.93 6.23 9.80
N ALA A 60 1.44 6.87 10.85
CA ALA A 60 0.70 7.16 12.07
C ALA A 60 1.05 8.56 12.60
N VAL A 61 0.03 9.30 13.02
CA VAL A 61 0.14 10.54 13.78
C VAL A 61 -0.25 10.25 15.21
N LYS A 62 0.64 10.62 16.13
CA LYS A 62 0.45 10.40 17.56
C LYS A 62 0.56 11.72 18.31
N SER A 63 -0.27 11.90 19.32
CA SER A 63 -0.17 13.05 20.22
C SER A 63 1.11 13.01 21.06
N LYS A 64 1.42 14.10 21.76
CA LYS A 64 2.49 14.16 22.76
C LYS A 64 2.35 13.05 23.82
N LYS A 65 1.10 12.71 24.17
CA LYS A 65 0.75 11.58 25.07
C LYS A 65 0.81 10.21 24.40
N LYS A 66 1.40 10.11 23.20
CA LYS A 66 1.58 8.90 22.40
C LYS A 66 0.27 8.18 22.02
N LYS A 67 -0.87 8.86 22.05
CA LYS A 67 -2.16 8.32 21.57
C LYS A 67 -2.28 8.50 20.06
N LEU A 68 -2.76 7.48 19.35
CA LEU A 68 -3.03 7.57 17.91
C LEU A 68 -4.13 8.61 17.64
N GLN A 69 -3.85 9.56 16.77
CA GLN A 69 -4.80 10.60 16.33
C GLN A 69 -5.21 10.43 14.87
N LEU A 70 -4.33 9.92 14.02
CA LEU A 70 -4.61 9.64 12.61
C LEU A 70 -3.68 8.53 12.13
N GLY A 71 -4.12 7.66 11.23
CA GLY A 71 -3.21 6.72 10.60
C GLY A 71 -3.89 5.88 9.53
N VAL A 72 -3.08 5.33 8.63
CA VAL A 72 -3.53 4.35 7.64
C VAL A 72 -2.73 3.08 7.83
N GLN A 73 -3.42 1.96 7.99
CA GLN A 73 -2.84 0.64 8.13
C GLN A 73 -3.23 -0.25 6.97
N PHE A 74 -2.25 -0.99 6.45
CA PHE A 74 -2.47 -2.04 5.48
C PHE A 74 -2.43 -3.38 6.20
N VAL A 75 -3.45 -4.18 5.95
CA VAL A 75 -3.56 -5.56 6.40
C VAL A 75 -4.01 -6.41 5.19
N PRO A 76 -3.84 -7.73 5.20
CA PRO A 76 -4.26 -8.58 4.10
C PRO A 76 -5.72 -8.33 3.68
N GLY A 77 -5.91 -7.89 2.44
CA GLY A 77 -7.23 -7.64 1.84
C GLY A 77 -7.96 -6.37 2.32
N LYS A 78 -7.40 -5.58 3.25
CA LYS A 78 -8.07 -4.38 3.77
C LYS A 78 -7.13 -3.20 3.97
N ILE A 79 -7.69 -2.01 3.81
CA ILE A 79 -7.10 -0.75 4.28
C ILE A 79 -7.91 -0.29 5.49
N ILE A 80 -7.24 0.00 6.60
CA ILE A 80 -7.86 0.54 7.81
C ILE A 80 -7.43 2.00 7.97
N VAL A 81 -8.39 2.90 8.12
CA VAL A 81 -8.15 4.33 8.35
C VAL A 81 -8.58 4.66 9.76
N TYR A 82 -7.64 5.13 10.58
CA TYR A 82 -7.85 5.55 11.95
C TYR A 82 -7.97 7.07 12.00
N VAL A 83 -9.03 7.59 12.63
CA VAL A 83 -9.26 9.02 12.85
C VAL A 83 -9.44 9.25 14.35
N GLY A 84 -8.41 8.99 15.13
CA GLY A 84 -8.40 9.03 16.59
C GLY A 84 -8.19 7.66 17.21
N HIS A 85 -8.16 7.61 18.54
CA HIS A 85 -7.76 6.40 19.27
C HIS A 85 -8.76 5.23 19.18
N LYS A 86 -10.06 5.53 19.06
CA LYS A 86 -11.14 4.52 19.04
C LYS A 86 -11.99 4.55 17.77
N ARG A 87 -11.58 5.34 16.77
CA ARG A 87 -12.38 5.57 15.56
C ARG A 87 -11.59 5.08 14.36
N SER A 88 -12.14 4.09 13.68
CA SER A 88 -11.57 3.55 12.46
C SER A 88 -12.65 3.05 11.52
N VAL A 89 -12.38 3.13 10.24
CA VAL A 89 -13.15 2.45 9.19
C VAL A 89 -12.23 1.53 8.41
N TYR A 90 -12.80 0.57 7.69
CA TYR A 90 -12.05 -0.29 6.81
C TYR A 90 -12.64 -0.29 5.39
N PHE A 91 -11.79 -0.56 4.42
CA PHE A 91 -12.16 -0.75 3.03
C PHE A 91 -11.61 -2.10 2.57
N ASP A 92 -12.43 -2.91 1.92
CA ASP A 92 -11.97 -4.14 1.26
C ASP A 92 -11.17 -3.77 0.01
N TYR A 93 -9.84 -3.74 0.18
CA TYR A 93 -8.88 -3.39 -0.86
C TYR A 93 -7.54 -4.05 -0.54
N ASN A 94 -7.06 -4.90 -1.45
CA ASN A 94 -5.80 -5.59 -1.27
C ASN A 94 -4.63 -4.75 -1.79
N VAL A 95 -3.80 -4.24 -0.89
CA VAL A 95 -2.55 -3.53 -1.22
C VAL A 95 -1.35 -4.50 -1.35
N HIS A 96 -1.52 -5.73 -0.86
CA HIS A 96 -0.45 -6.72 -0.75
C HIS A 96 -0.44 -7.72 -1.92
N ASP A 97 -0.73 -7.26 -3.15
CA ASP A 97 -0.72 -8.08 -4.36
C ASP A 97 0.59 -7.94 -5.18
N GLY A 98 1.57 -7.19 -4.66
CA GLY A 98 2.85 -6.91 -5.32
C GLY A 98 2.74 -5.95 -6.51
N GLN A 99 1.58 -5.32 -6.70
CA GLN A 99 1.34 -4.36 -7.76
C GLN A 99 1.48 -2.91 -7.28
N TRP A 100 1.65 -1.99 -8.22
CA TRP A 100 1.56 -0.57 -7.94
C TRP A 100 0.10 -0.17 -7.75
N HIS A 101 -0.18 0.53 -6.66
CA HIS A 101 -1.48 1.10 -6.37
C HIS A 101 -1.41 2.60 -6.32
N ASN A 102 -2.27 3.23 -7.10
CA ASN A 102 -2.54 4.65 -7.07
C ASN A 102 -3.91 4.87 -6.44
N MET A 103 -3.99 5.57 -5.31
CA MET A 103 -5.25 5.81 -4.61
C MET A 103 -5.26 7.16 -3.92
N ALA A 104 -6.44 7.59 -3.50
CA ALA A 104 -6.58 8.70 -2.58
C ALA A 104 -7.56 8.36 -1.45
N ILE A 105 -7.27 8.85 -0.26
CA ILE A 105 -8.13 8.69 0.92
C ILE A 105 -8.52 10.08 1.37
N ASP A 106 -9.81 10.39 1.24
CA ASP A 106 -10.39 11.64 1.68
C ASP A 106 -11.03 11.46 3.04
N ILE A 107 -10.62 12.27 4.01
CA ILE A 107 -11.22 12.31 5.33
C ILE A 107 -11.90 13.66 5.44
N ARG A 108 -13.21 13.67 5.68
CA ARG A 108 -14.01 14.89 5.70
C ARG A 108 -15.13 14.78 6.71
N GLY A 109 -15.01 15.54 7.79
CA GLY A 109 -15.86 15.44 8.97
C GLY A 109 -15.97 13.99 9.43
N GLN A 110 -17.18 13.44 9.35
CA GLN A 110 -17.47 12.07 9.78
C GLN A 110 -17.42 11.04 8.67
N THR A 111 -16.94 11.37 7.47
CA THR A 111 -16.90 10.42 6.35
C THR A 111 -15.48 10.24 5.85
N VAL A 112 -15.10 8.99 5.63
CA VAL A 112 -13.86 8.63 4.95
C VAL A 112 -14.22 8.02 3.61
N THR A 113 -13.60 8.49 2.53
CA THR A 113 -13.82 7.97 1.18
C THR A 113 -12.52 7.49 0.56
N LEU A 114 -12.48 6.23 0.14
CA LEU A 114 -11.41 5.66 -0.66
C LEU A 114 -11.72 5.88 -2.14
N PHE A 115 -10.81 6.56 -2.84
CA PHE A 115 -10.83 6.75 -4.28
C PHE A 115 -9.77 5.90 -4.97
N THR A 116 -10.19 5.16 -5.98
CA THR A 116 -9.32 4.33 -6.83
C THR A 116 -9.64 4.56 -8.29
N SER A 117 -8.83 3.99 -9.19
CA SER A 117 -9.00 4.13 -10.64
C SER A 117 -9.16 5.61 -11.07
N CYS A 118 -8.31 6.49 -10.54
CA CYS A 118 -8.35 7.93 -10.80
C CYS A 118 -9.67 8.64 -10.43
N GLY A 119 -10.39 8.12 -9.44
CA GLY A 119 -11.64 8.69 -8.94
C GLY A 119 -12.89 8.09 -9.58
N LYS A 120 -12.74 7.18 -10.57
CA LYS A 120 -13.85 6.45 -11.19
C LYS A 120 -14.55 5.51 -10.21
N ARG A 121 -13.78 4.93 -9.27
CA ARG A 121 -14.30 4.05 -8.22
C ARG A 121 -14.14 4.76 -6.88
N ARG A 122 -15.22 4.78 -6.10
CA ARG A 122 -15.26 5.37 -4.76
C ARG A 122 -16.06 4.50 -3.81
N VAL A 123 -15.55 4.34 -2.60
CA VAL A 123 -16.24 3.66 -1.50
C VAL A 123 -16.16 4.59 -0.29
N HIS A 124 -17.29 4.87 0.35
CA HIS A 124 -17.35 5.70 1.55
C HIS A 124 -17.66 4.84 2.77
N ALA A 125 -17.18 5.27 3.92
CA ALA A 125 -17.48 4.69 5.21
C ALA A 125 -17.63 5.81 6.24
N ASP A 126 -18.63 5.70 7.11
CA ASP A 126 -18.93 6.71 8.12
C ASP A 126 -18.25 6.42 9.44
N LEU A 127 -17.73 7.46 10.05
CA LEU A 127 -17.21 7.51 11.41
C LEU A 127 -18.40 7.78 12.34
N HIS A 128 -18.79 6.79 13.14
CA HIS A 128 -19.98 6.85 14.00
C HIS A 128 -19.89 7.83 15.21
N PHE A 129 -19.04 8.87 15.18
CA PHE A 129 -18.83 9.77 16.32
C PHE A 129 -18.53 11.23 15.92
N LYS A 130 -19.28 12.17 16.52
CA LYS A 130 -19.37 13.60 16.14
C LYS A 130 -18.18 14.52 16.45
N LYS A 131 -17.15 14.08 17.19
CA LYS A 131 -16.14 15.03 17.71
C LYS A 131 -14.86 15.06 16.86
N ASP A 132 -14.69 16.05 15.99
CA ASP A 132 -13.39 16.28 15.36
C ASP A 132 -12.38 16.76 16.42
N GLU A 133 -11.29 16.01 16.58
CA GLU A 133 -10.18 16.40 17.43
C GLU A 133 -9.05 16.86 16.52
N ALA A 134 -8.65 18.13 16.67
CA ALA A 134 -7.48 18.65 16.00
C ALA A 134 -6.23 17.82 16.33
N LEU A 135 -5.34 17.69 15.35
CA LEU A 135 -4.06 17.01 15.56
C LEU A 135 -3.22 17.79 16.58
N ASP A 136 -2.56 17.07 17.49
CA ASP A 136 -1.68 17.70 18.48
C ASP A 136 -0.42 18.21 17.77
N PRO A 137 -0.15 19.54 17.75
CA PRO A 137 0.99 20.09 17.06
C PRO A 137 2.33 19.66 17.70
N HIS A 138 2.32 19.22 18.96
CA HIS A 138 3.47 18.66 19.66
C HIS A 138 3.56 17.13 19.53
N GLY A 139 2.72 16.55 18.68
CA GLY A 139 2.74 15.14 18.33
C GLY A 139 3.90 14.75 17.41
N SER A 140 3.97 13.46 17.09
CA SER A 140 4.88 12.92 16.08
C SER A 140 4.14 12.20 14.95
N PHE A 141 4.66 12.39 13.74
CA PHE A 141 4.32 11.65 12.54
C PHE A 141 5.36 10.56 12.34
N LEU A 142 4.92 9.32 12.20
CA LEU A 142 5.74 8.16 11.91
C LEU A 142 5.36 7.63 10.54
N PHE A 143 6.36 7.39 9.69
CA PHE A 143 6.15 6.85 8.34
C PHE A 143 6.62 5.41 8.27
N GLY A 144 5.73 4.52 7.83
CA GLY A 144 5.94 3.09 7.65
C GLY A 144 5.75 2.25 8.91
N LYS A 145 5.45 2.85 10.08
CA LYS A 145 5.16 2.09 11.30
C LYS A 145 4.43 2.96 12.34
N MET A 146 3.80 2.34 13.34
CA MET A 146 3.05 3.03 14.39
C MET A 146 3.93 3.44 15.59
N ASN A 147 4.97 2.66 15.87
CA ASN A 147 5.92 2.89 16.95
C ASN A 147 7.24 2.14 16.66
N GLN A 148 8.22 2.21 17.55
CA GLN A 148 9.54 1.61 17.31
C GLN A 148 9.50 0.09 17.13
N HIS A 149 8.60 -0.61 17.83
CA HIS A 149 8.49 -2.07 17.89
C HIS A 149 7.36 -2.64 17.04
N SER A 150 6.55 -1.79 16.40
CA SER A 150 5.47 -2.24 15.52
C SER A 150 6.02 -2.73 14.19
N VAL A 151 5.24 -3.59 13.53
CA VAL A 151 5.51 -4.07 12.17
C VAL A 151 5.80 -2.89 11.23
N GLN A 152 6.90 -3.01 10.48
CA GLN A 152 7.34 -2.03 9.50
C GLN A 152 6.72 -2.34 8.14
N PHE A 153 6.22 -1.31 7.47
CA PHE A 153 5.81 -1.38 6.07
C PHE A 153 7.06 -1.58 5.22
N GLU A 154 7.03 -2.61 4.38
CA GLU A 154 8.09 -2.90 3.43
C GLU A 154 7.54 -2.83 2.02
N GLY A 155 8.08 -1.91 1.23
CA GLY A 155 7.51 -1.57 -0.07
C GLY A 155 8.17 -0.35 -0.70
N ALA A 156 7.86 -0.13 -1.97
CA ALA A 156 8.21 1.09 -2.68
C ALA A 156 7.11 2.14 -2.52
N ILE A 157 7.49 3.38 -2.26
CA ILE A 157 6.61 4.53 -2.18
C ILE A 157 7.10 5.54 -3.21
N CYS A 158 6.29 5.79 -4.24
CA CYS A 158 6.54 6.84 -5.21
C CYS A 158 5.99 8.18 -4.72
N GLN A 159 4.80 8.16 -4.08
CA GLN A 159 4.15 9.37 -3.60
C GLN A 159 3.36 9.12 -2.32
N PHE A 160 3.53 10.04 -1.39
CA PHE A 160 2.71 10.22 -0.20
C PHE A 160 2.60 11.73 0.01
N ASP A 161 1.46 12.31 -0.37
CA ASP A 161 1.22 13.74 -0.21
C ASP A 161 -0.07 13.94 0.60
N ILE A 162 -0.06 14.95 1.48
CA ILE A 162 -1.20 15.35 2.30
C ILE A 162 -1.67 16.72 1.81
N TYR A 163 -2.96 16.84 1.47
CA TYR A 163 -3.57 18.09 1.04
C TYR A 163 -4.65 18.54 2.03
N PRO A 164 -4.71 19.82 2.40
CA PRO A 164 -5.69 20.35 3.35
C PRO A 164 -7.10 20.57 2.75
N SER A 165 -7.36 20.11 1.52
CA SER A 165 -8.68 20.24 0.88
C SER A 165 -9.06 19.03 0.04
N ALA A 166 -10.21 18.44 0.40
CA ALA A 166 -10.86 17.32 -0.26
C ALA A 166 -11.33 17.57 -1.71
N LYS A 167 -11.39 18.84 -2.16
CA LYS A 167 -11.92 19.20 -3.50
C LYS A 167 -11.17 18.48 -4.64
N ALA A 168 -9.94 18.05 -4.39
CA ALA A 168 -9.07 17.35 -5.32
C ALA A 168 -9.36 15.83 -5.46
N ALA A 169 -10.11 15.23 -4.54
CA ALA A 169 -10.18 13.76 -4.39
C ALA A 169 -10.74 13.04 -5.63
N HIS A 170 -11.79 13.58 -6.24
CA HIS A 170 -12.43 13.01 -7.44
C HIS A 170 -11.52 12.99 -8.68
N HIS A 171 -10.48 13.81 -8.70
CA HIS A 171 -9.50 13.87 -9.78
C HIS A 171 -8.07 13.74 -9.23
N TYR A 172 -7.87 12.92 -8.19
CA TYR A 172 -6.57 12.78 -7.52
C TYR A 172 -5.45 12.38 -8.48
N CYS A 173 -5.76 11.71 -9.58
CA CYS A 173 -4.75 11.40 -10.58
C CYS A 173 -4.10 12.65 -11.16
N LYS A 174 -4.78 13.81 -11.24
CA LYS A 174 -4.13 15.09 -11.62
C LYS A 174 -3.04 15.51 -10.64
N TYR A 175 -3.13 15.08 -9.39
CA TYR A 175 -2.20 15.35 -8.30
C TYR A 175 -1.10 14.27 -8.17
N LEU A 176 -1.24 13.13 -8.86
CA LEU A 176 -0.14 12.18 -8.96
C LEU A 176 1.01 12.79 -9.77
N LYS A 177 2.21 12.70 -9.21
CA LYS A 177 3.47 13.07 -9.86
C LYS A 177 3.61 12.28 -11.17
N LYS A 178 4.05 12.94 -12.24
CA LYS A 178 4.13 12.34 -13.59
C LYS A 178 4.96 11.06 -13.58
N GLN A 179 6.08 11.04 -12.86
CA GLN A 179 6.95 9.88 -12.70
C GLN A 179 6.29 8.70 -11.97
N CYS A 180 5.29 8.95 -11.12
CA CYS A 180 4.54 7.90 -10.42
C CYS A 180 3.44 7.31 -11.32
N ARG A 181 2.88 8.10 -12.24
CA ARG A 181 1.97 7.58 -13.27
C ARG A 181 2.73 6.74 -14.30
N GLN A 182 3.94 7.15 -14.66
CA GLN A 182 4.81 6.43 -15.60
C GLN A 182 5.45 5.18 -15.00
N ALA A 183 5.49 5.05 -13.67
CA ALA A 183 5.90 3.80 -13.01
C ALA A 183 4.98 2.62 -13.35
N ASP A 184 3.75 2.89 -13.81
CA ASP A 184 2.85 1.88 -14.39
C ASP A 184 3.27 1.47 -15.82
N THR A 185 3.98 2.34 -16.55
CA THR A 185 4.35 2.13 -17.98
C THR A 185 5.79 1.64 -18.17
N TYR A 186 6.67 1.86 -17.19
CA TYR A 186 8.09 1.49 -17.24
C TYR A 186 8.43 0.34 -16.29
N ARG A 187 7.58 -0.69 -16.26
CA ARG A 187 7.99 -1.99 -15.74
C ARG A 187 8.79 -2.70 -16.83
N PRO A 188 10.09 -3.00 -16.65
CA PRO A 188 10.60 -4.20 -17.27
C PRO A 188 9.77 -5.37 -16.69
N ASN A 189 9.19 -6.19 -17.56
CA ASN A 189 8.75 -7.53 -17.19
C ASN A 189 9.99 -8.30 -16.74
N LEU A 190 10.40 -8.10 -15.49
CA LEU A 190 11.40 -8.96 -14.87
C LEU A 190 10.70 -10.30 -14.67
N PRO A 191 11.23 -11.40 -15.27
CA PRO A 191 10.73 -12.73 -14.97
C PRO A 191 10.75 -12.94 -13.45
N PRO A 192 9.80 -13.70 -12.89
CA PRO A 192 9.87 -14.06 -11.48
C PRO A 192 11.24 -14.67 -11.21
N LEU A 193 12.00 -14.06 -10.30
CA LEU A 193 13.26 -14.63 -9.83
C LEU A 193 12.90 -15.93 -9.11
N ILE A 194 12.94 -17.03 -9.85
CA ILE A 194 12.91 -18.38 -9.30
C ILE A 194 14.12 -18.45 -8.35
N PRO A 195 13.93 -18.73 -7.05
CA PRO A 195 15.05 -19.02 -6.18
C PRO A 195 15.81 -20.20 -6.80
N LEU A 196 17.07 -19.99 -7.20
CA LEU A 196 17.96 -21.07 -7.57
C LEU A 196 18.17 -21.90 -6.31
N LEU A 197 17.35 -22.93 -6.13
CA LEU A 197 17.67 -24.03 -5.22
C LEU A 197 19.00 -24.62 -5.70
N PRO A 198 19.98 -24.87 -4.80
CA PRO A 198 21.22 -25.52 -5.17
C PRO A 198 20.91 -26.82 -5.89
N ARG A 199 21.36 -26.93 -7.14
CA ARG A 199 21.20 -28.12 -7.96
C ARG A 199 22.07 -29.23 -7.36
N ASP A 200 21.44 -30.30 -6.87
CA ASP A 200 22.14 -31.48 -6.40
C ASP A 200 23.09 -32.01 -7.49
N PRO A 201 24.38 -32.26 -7.21
CA PRO A 201 25.35 -32.72 -8.21
C PRO A 201 25.12 -34.13 -8.75
N GLY A 202 24.04 -34.83 -8.37
CA GLY A 202 23.85 -36.26 -8.63
C GLY A 202 22.88 -36.66 -9.76
N ALA A 203 22.18 -35.72 -10.39
CA ALA A 203 21.17 -36.07 -11.40
C ALA A 203 21.72 -35.92 -12.83
N PHE A 204 22.08 -37.06 -13.43
CA PHE A 204 22.43 -37.17 -14.86
C PHE A 204 21.25 -36.77 -15.75
N PRO A 205 21.45 -35.95 -16.80
CA PRO A 205 20.39 -35.62 -17.75
C PRO A 205 20.21 -36.74 -18.77
N SER A 206 19.07 -37.44 -18.73
CA SER A 206 18.57 -38.24 -19.85
C SER A 206 18.04 -37.31 -20.95
N THR A 207 18.52 -37.52 -22.17
CA THR A 207 18.18 -36.82 -23.41
C THR A 207 16.67 -36.83 -23.69
N PRO A 208 16.06 -35.72 -24.16
CA PRO A 208 14.67 -35.74 -24.61
C PRO A 208 14.58 -36.30 -26.04
N GLN A 209 13.91 -37.44 -26.21
CA GLN A 209 13.45 -37.91 -27.52
C GLN A 209 12.16 -37.17 -27.92
N HIS A 210 12.08 -36.87 -29.21
CA HIS A 210 11.06 -36.08 -29.90
C HIS A 210 9.97 -37.00 -30.48
N MET A 211 8.71 -36.51 -30.51
CA MET A 211 7.51 -37.05 -31.19
C MET A 211 6.89 -38.35 -30.64
N GLU A 212 5.58 -38.56 -30.47
CA GLU A 212 4.35 -37.97 -31.05
C GLU A 212 3.15 -38.41 -30.17
N PRO A 213 1.99 -37.71 -30.11
CA PRO A 213 0.85 -38.12 -29.27
C PRO A 213 0.01 -39.20 -29.96
N SER A 214 0.08 -40.45 -29.51
CA SER A 214 -0.82 -41.52 -29.95
C SER A 214 -2.12 -41.51 -29.13
N LEU A 215 -3.20 -41.22 -29.85
CA LEU A 215 -4.57 -41.12 -29.38
C LEU A 215 -5.20 -42.52 -29.38
N GLN A 216 -4.91 -43.35 -28.37
CA GLN A 216 -5.53 -44.68 -28.22
C GLN A 216 -5.66 -45.05 -26.74
N GLY A 217 -6.78 -44.67 -26.14
CA GLY A 217 -7.05 -45.00 -24.75
C GLY A 217 -8.44 -44.59 -24.27
N LEU A 218 -9.47 -44.70 -25.10
CA LEU A 218 -10.87 -44.66 -24.63
C LEU A 218 -11.76 -45.45 -25.58
N ARG A 219 -11.61 -46.78 -25.57
CA ARG A 219 -12.66 -47.70 -26.02
C ARG A 219 -13.02 -48.55 -24.83
N ASN A 220 -14.12 -48.19 -24.18
CA ASN A 220 -15.06 -49.06 -23.44
C ASN A 220 -16.00 -48.16 -22.62
N LEU A 221 -16.99 -47.59 -23.31
CA LEU A 221 -18.22 -47.07 -22.70
C LEU A 221 -19.36 -47.57 -23.57
N THR A 222 -19.79 -48.80 -23.29
CA THR A 222 -20.97 -49.40 -23.90
C THR A 222 -22.21 -48.81 -23.24
N THR A 223 -22.90 -47.98 -24.00
CA THR A 223 -24.35 -47.79 -24.12
C THR A 223 -25.24 -48.25 -22.95
N ALA A 224 -25.81 -47.28 -22.24
CA ALA A 224 -27.15 -47.38 -21.66
C ALA A 224 -27.84 -46.01 -21.84
N ALA A 225 -28.77 -45.93 -22.79
CA ALA A 225 -29.64 -44.78 -22.99
C ALA A 225 -30.93 -44.95 -22.15
N PRO A 226 -31.55 -43.87 -21.63
CA PRO A 226 -32.89 -43.92 -21.05
C PRO A 226 -33.98 -43.43 -22.03
N SER A 227 -35.24 -43.67 -21.65
CA SER A 227 -36.56 -43.32 -22.24
C SER A 227 -37.16 -44.36 -23.21
N LEU A 228 -38.41 -44.82 -23.09
CA LEU A 228 -39.59 -44.41 -22.30
C LEU A 228 -39.92 -45.35 -21.13
#